data_AF-A0A662UAA4-F1
#
_entry.id   AF-A0A662UAA4-F1
#
_cell.length_a   1.000
_cell.length_b   1.000
_cell.length_c   1.000
_cell.angle_alpha   90.00
_cell.angle_beta   90.00
_cell.angle_gamma   90.00
#
_symmetry.space_group_name_H-M   'P 1'
#
loop_
_entity.id
_entity.type
_entity.pdbx_description
1 polymer ?
#
loop_
_entity_poly.entity_id
_entity_poly.type
_entity_poly.pdbx_seq_one_letter_code
_entity_poly.pdbx_strand_id
1 'polypeptide(L)' 'MSSEEEKKVTLYFIRNISVGEILALRELEILGVKNPLKVIRTLILKGVLEKGEGCYNLAKDIREELFMLKRKGLIKV' A
#
# COMPACT_ATOMS: atom_id res chain seq x y z
N MET A 1 -10.50 -13.60 -1.11
CA MET A 1 -10.17 -12.17 -0.94
C MET A 1 -10.54 -11.49 -2.24
N SER A 2 -11.22 -10.35 -2.21
CA SER A 2 -11.60 -9.70 -3.47
C SER A 2 -10.40 -8.98 -4.07
N SER A 3 -10.20 -9.11 -5.38
CA SER A 3 -9.25 -8.29 -6.15
C SER A 3 -9.46 -6.79 -5.91
N GLU A 4 -10.71 -6.36 -5.63
CA GLU A 4 -11.02 -4.96 -5.38
C GLU A 4 -10.49 -4.44 -4.03
N GLU A 5 -10.43 -5.28 -2.99
CA GLU A 5 -9.84 -4.87 -1.71
C GLU A 5 -8.32 -4.73 -1.84
N GLU A 6 -7.66 -5.65 -2.55
CA GLU A 6 -6.23 -5.54 -2.83
C GLU A 6 -5.90 -4.28 -3.62
N LYS A 7 -6.65 -3.99 -4.71
CA LYS A 7 -6.49 -2.74 -5.47
C LYS A 7 -6.64 -1.51 -4.58
N LYS A 8 -7.67 -1.48 -3.73
CA LYS A 8 -7.94 -0.35 -2.82
C LYS A 8 -6.78 -0.13 -1.84
N VAL A 9 -6.28 -1.20 -1.21
CA VAL A 9 -5.14 -1.12 -0.28
C VAL A 9 -3.86 -0.70 -1.02
N THR A 10 -3.60 -1.25 -2.22
CA THR A 10 -2.45 -0.85 -3.03
C THR A 10 -2.51 0.63 -3.39
N LEU A 11 -3.66 1.15 -3.84
CA LEU A 11 -3.84 2.57 -4.14
C LEU A 11 -3.63 3.46 -2.91
N TYR A 12 -4.08 3.01 -1.74
CA TYR A 12 -3.82 3.70 -0.48
C TYR A 12 -2.32 3.82 -0.20
N PHE A 13 -1.54 2.73 -0.37
CA PHE A 13 -0.09 2.78 -0.17
C PHE A 13 0.68 3.49 -1.29
N ILE A 14 0.17 3.52 -2.53
CA ILE A 14 0.75 4.36 -3.60
C ILE A 14 0.71 5.84 -3.22
N ARG A 15 -0.36 6.29 -2.55
CA ARG A 15 -0.52 7.69 -2.13
C ARG A 15 0.29 8.05 -0.89
N ASN A 16 0.39 7.13 0.07
CA ASN A 16 0.99 7.41 1.37
C ASN A 16 2.43 6.89 1.52
N ILE A 17 2.85 5.94 0.69
CA ILE A 17 4.16 5.29 0.62
C ILE A 17 4.53 4.47 1.87
N SER A 18 4.44 5.04 3.07
CA SER A 18 4.78 4.45 4.35
C SER A 18 3.79 4.89 5.41
N VAL A 19 3.18 3.94 6.13
CA VAL A 19 2.18 4.24 7.16
C VAL A 19 2.41 3.33 8.37
N GLY A 20 2.31 3.91 9.57
CA GLY A 20 2.34 3.14 10.83
C GLY A 20 1.23 2.10 10.88
N GLU A 21 1.51 0.93 11.46
CA GLU A 21 0.60 -0.24 11.42
C GLU A 21 -0.79 0.09 11.95
N ILE A 22 -0.87 0.74 13.11
CA ILE A 22 -2.14 1.09 13.76
C ILE A 22 -2.97 2.03 12.88
N LEU A 23 -2.32 3.04 12.30
CA LEU A 23 -2.98 4.03 11.45
C LEU A 23 -3.47 3.39 10.15
N ALA A 24 -2.63 2.57 9.51
CA ALA A 24 -2.96 1.88 8.27
C ALA A 24 -4.20 0.99 8.43
N LEU A 25 -4.27 0.20 9.51
CA LEU A 25 -5.43 -0.66 9.78
C LEU A 25 -6.70 0.18 9.95
N ARG A 26 -6.63 1.24 10.78
CA ARG A 26 -7.78 2.11 11.06
C ARG A 26 -8.29 2.83 9.83
N GLU A 27 -7.40 3.42 9.02
CA GLU A 27 -7.79 4.16 7.82
C GLU A 27 -8.37 3.23 6.74
N LEU A 28 -7.82 2.02 6.58
CA LEU A 28 -8.34 1.05 5.62
C LEU A 28 -9.72 0.50 6.03
N GLU A 29 -9.99 0.34 7.32
CA GLU A 29 -11.34 0.02 7.83
C GLU A 29 -12.35 1.12 7.48
N ILE A 30 -11.98 2.39 7.69
CA ILE A 30 -12.80 3.55 7.32
C ILE A 30 -13.05 3.59 5.80
N LEU A 31 -12.06 3.19 5.00
CA LEU A 31 -12.18 3.05 3.55
C LEU A 31 -13.00 1.80 3.12
N GLY A 32 -13.54 1.04 4.07
CA GLY A 32 -14.41 -0.10 3.83
C GLY A 32 -13.69 -1.40 3.46
N VAL A 33 -12.41 -1.54 3.82
CA VAL A 33 -11.70 -2.82 3.74
C VAL A 33 -12.10 -3.68 4.94
N LYS A 34 -12.70 -4.85 4.70
CA LYS A 34 -13.31 -5.66 5.77
C LYS A 34 -12.29 -6.29 6.71
N ASN A 35 -11.12 -6.64 6.19
CA ASN A 35 -10.03 -7.22 6.99
C ASN A 35 -8.68 -6.71 6.46
N PRO A 36 -8.28 -5.47 6.82
CA PRO A 36 -7.08 -4.86 6.28
C PRO A 36 -5.82 -5.65 6.58
N LEU A 37 -5.71 -6.22 7.79
CA LEU A 37 -4.55 -7.03 8.18
C LEU A 37 -4.34 -8.22 7.25
N LYS A 38 -5.43 -8.92 6.88
CA LYS A 38 -5.36 -10.04 5.93
C LYS A 38 -4.93 -9.57 4.54
N VAL A 39 -5.50 -8.46 4.05
CA VAL A 39 -5.16 -7.90 2.73
C VAL A 39 -3.70 -7.45 2.68
N ILE A 40 -3.23 -6.73 3.70
CA ILE A 40 -1.84 -6.29 3.84
C ILE A 40 -0.89 -7.48 3.84
N ARG A 41 -1.17 -8.52 4.63
CA ARG A 41 -0.33 -9.74 4.66
C ARG A 41 -0.22 -10.39 3.28
N THR A 42 -1.32 -10.48 2.53
CA THR A 42 -1.29 -11.01 1.17
C THR A 42 -0.51 -10.11 0.22
N LEU A 43 -0.64 -8.79 0.32
CA LEU A 43 0.15 -7.86 -0.49
C LEU A 43 1.65 -7.89 -0.15
N ILE A 44 2.00 -8.15 1.11
CA ILE A 44 3.39 -8.43 1.52
C ILE A 44 3.90 -9.70 0.86
N LEU A 45 3.13 -10.80 0.92
CA LEU A 45 3.50 -12.07 0.26
C LEU A 45 3.65 -11.92 -1.26
N LYS A 46 2.91 -11.00 -1.88
CA LYS A 46 2.99 -10.67 -3.31
C LYS A 46 4.13 -9.71 -3.66
N GLY A 47 4.89 -9.21 -2.67
CA GLY A 47 5.94 -8.22 -2.89
C GLY A 47 5.42 -6.82 -3.24
N VAL A 48 4.14 -6.53 -3.03
CA VAL A 48 3.57 -5.19 -3.26
C VAL A 48 3.85 -4.27 -2.07
N LEU A 49 3.84 -4.84 -0.86
CA LEU A 49 4.14 -4.13 0.39
C LEU A 49 5.31 -4.79 1.12
N GLU A 50 5.94 -4.02 2.00
CA GLU A 50 6.99 -4.44 2.91
C GLU A 50 6.57 -4.14 4.36
N LYS A 51 6.96 -5.00 5.29
CA LYS A 51 6.82 -4.74 6.73
C LYS A 51 8.11 -4.15 7.28
N GLY A 52 8.03 -2.95 7.86
CA GLY A 52 9.09 -2.35 8.66
C GLY A 52 8.83 -2.53 10.16
N GLU A 53 9.61 -1.84 10.99
CA GLU A 53 9.37 -1.80 12.44
C GLU A 53 8.22 -0.84 12.73
N GLY A 54 7.03 -1.39 13.04
CA GLY A 54 5.84 -0.61 13.36
C GLY A 54 5.20 0.11 12.17
N CYS A 55 5.59 -0.19 10.93
CA CYS A 55 5.00 0.37 9.73
C CYS A 55 4.85 -0.63 8.58
N TYR A 56 3.95 -0.30 7.65
CA TYR A 56 3.84 -0.93 6.34
C TYR A 56 4.28 0.07 5.27
N ASN A 57 4.99 -0.42 4.27
CA ASN A 57 5.54 0.38 3.18
C ASN A 57 5.12 -0.21 1.85
N LEU A 58 4.93 0.61 0.83
CA LEU A 58 4.95 0.17 -0.57
C LEU A 58 6.33 -0.42 -0.89
N ALA A 59 6.44 -1.55 -1.59
CA ALA A 59 7.74 -2.19 -1.81
C ALA A 59 8.78 -1.28 -2.50
N LYS A 60 10.06 -1.46 -2.18
CA LYS A 60 11.13 -0.52 -2.58
C LYS A 60 11.22 -0.31 -4.09
N ASP A 61 11.21 -1.39 -4.84
CA ASP A 61 11.20 -1.39 -6.31
C ASP A 61 10.01 -0.61 -6.89
N ILE A 62 8.82 -0.79 -6.31
CA ILE A 62 7.62 -0.05 -6.71
C ILE A 62 7.76 1.44 -6.37
N ARG A 63 8.32 1.80 -5.20
CA ARG A 63 8.58 3.20 -4.83
C ARG A 63 9.55 3.87 -5.81
N GLU A 64 10.61 3.18 -6.20
CA GLU A 64 11.60 3.66 -7.16
C GLU A 64 11.00 3.89 -8.54
N GLU A 65 10.21 2.94 -9.04
CA GLU A 65 9.51 3.10 -10.33
C GLU A 65 8.51 4.26 -10.29
N LEU A 66 7.72 4.37 -9.20
CA LEU A 66 6.77 5.47 -9.02
C LEU A 66 7.47 6.84 -9.05
N PHE A 67 8.63 6.95 -8.39
CA PHE A 67 9.45 8.15 -8.40
C PHE A 67 9.95 8.48 -9.81
N MET A 68 10.42 7.48 -10.56
CA MET A 68 10.90 7.65 -11.93
C MET A 68 9.79 8.10 -12.87
N LEU A 69 8.60 7.50 -12.79
CA LEU A 69 7.43 7.88 -13.57
C LEU A 69 6.98 9.31 -13.25
N LYS A 70 6.96 9.70 -11.97
CA LYS A 70 6.63 11.06 -11.53
C LYS A 70 7.65 12.07 -12.05
N ARG A 71 8.94 11.76 -12.00
CA ARG A 71 10.02 12.62 -12.52
C ARG A 71 9.94 12.81 -14.04
N LYS A 72 9.51 11.79 -14.79
CA LYS A 72 9.25 11.87 -16.24
C LYS A 72 7.94 12.60 -16.57
N GLY A 73 7.14 13.00 -15.57
CA GLY A 73 5.84 13.66 -15.78
C GLY A 73 4.75 12.73 -16.31
N LEU A 74 4.94 11.41 -16.24
CA LEU A 74 4.01 10.41 -16.79
C LEU A 74 2.81 10.15 -15.88
N ILE A 75 2.95 10.43 -14.58
CA ILE A 75 1.89 10.26 -13.58
C ILE A 75 1.84 11.46 -12.63
N LYS A 76 0.64 11.72 -12.09
CA LYS A 76 0.40 12.62 -10.95
C LYS A 76 -0.20 11.79 -9.83
N VAL A 77 0.66 11.36 -8.92
CA VAL A 77 0.31 10.64 -7.69
C VAL A 77 0.61 11.49 -6.48
#